data_AF-A0A538CMV1-F1
#
_entry.id   AF-A0A538CMV1-F1
#
_cell.length_a   1.000
_cell.length_b   1.000
_cell.length_c   1.000
_cell.angle_alpha   90.00
_cell.angle_beta   90.00
_cell.angle_gamma   90.00
#
_symmetry.space_group_name_H-M   'P 1'
#
loop_
_entity.id
_entity.type
_entity.pdbx_description
1 polymer ?
#
loop_
_entity_poly.entity_id
_entity_poly.type
_entity_poly.pdbx_seq_one_letter_code
_entity_poly.pdbx_strand_id
1 'polypeptide(L)'
;MILALYEHDEGVETAGGNVAVYDVDGNSASFGAASVRGRALVWRLEQEAETGAKLAAPVALDAGVAWLLRCDRVDFPPGGIAYRHTHPGPGIRCLLYGSVRIESGGESREHRPFEAWFESGPEPVLAFASEDEDTAFVRVMLVPREWKGKRTIRYVDPADEDKPRLQRATVFFDEPIEL
;
A
#
# COMPACT_ATOMS: atom_id res chain seq x y z
N MET A 1 10.41 -10.58 9.84
CA MET A 1 9.54 -9.46 10.27
C MET A 1 8.14 -9.66 9.70
N ILE A 2 7.16 -9.03 10.32
CA ILE A 2 5.76 -9.03 9.91
C ILE A 2 5.35 -7.58 9.61
N LEU A 3 4.78 -7.35 8.44
CA LEU A 3 4.05 -6.12 8.14
C LEU A 3 2.57 -6.38 8.44
N ALA A 4 2.00 -5.61 9.36
CA ALA A 4 0.60 -5.75 9.76
C ALA A 4 -0.16 -4.44 9.58
N LEU A 5 -1.43 -4.55 9.20
CA LEU A 5 -2.38 -3.45 9.06
C LEU A 5 -3.47 -3.58 10.13
N TYR A 6 -3.76 -2.47 10.79
CA TYR A 6 -4.82 -2.29 11.77
C TYR A 6 -5.76 -1.18 11.33
N GLU A 7 -7.05 -1.32 11.65
CA GLU A 7 -8.07 -0.31 11.41
C GLU A 7 -8.59 0.19 12.76
N HIS A 8 -8.63 1.51 12.92
CA HIS A 8 -9.11 2.17 14.12
C HIS A 8 -10.24 3.12 13.73
N ASP A 9 -11.46 2.85 14.18
CA ASP A 9 -12.63 3.68 13.82
C ASP A 9 -12.72 4.99 14.60
N GLU A 10 -12.20 5.03 15.83
CA GLU A 10 -12.40 6.14 16.79
C GLU A 10 -11.10 6.90 17.11
N GLY A 11 -10.12 6.84 16.20
CA GLY A 11 -8.82 7.47 16.37
C GLY A 11 -7.72 6.55 16.91
N VAL A 12 -6.50 7.04 16.82
CA VAL A 12 -5.29 6.34 17.27
C VAL A 12 -4.21 7.33 17.67
N GLU A 13 -3.43 6.95 18.69
CA GLU A 13 -2.16 7.59 19.02
C GLU A 13 -1.02 6.59 18.87
N THR A 14 0.07 7.02 18.24
CA THR A 14 1.29 6.23 18.08
C THR A 14 2.47 7.00 18.65
N ALA A 15 3.41 6.30 19.27
CA ALA A 15 4.54 6.91 19.97
C ALA A 15 5.87 6.90 19.19
N GLY A 16 5.94 6.20 18.04
CA GLY A 16 7.16 6.04 17.24
C GLY A 16 7.26 4.67 16.57
N GLY A 17 8.48 4.33 16.11
CA GLY A 17 8.79 3.05 15.45
C GLY A 17 8.54 3.05 13.94
N ASN A 18 8.68 1.88 13.33
CA ASN A 18 8.38 1.64 11.91
C ASN A 18 6.86 1.55 11.67
N VAL A 19 6.18 2.65 11.95
CA VAL A 19 4.72 2.76 11.95
C VAL A 19 4.29 3.81 10.94
N ALA A 20 3.33 3.46 10.10
CA ALA A 20 2.67 4.41 9.21
C ALA A 20 1.22 4.56 9.65
N VAL A 21 0.77 5.80 9.81
CA VAL A 21 -0.59 6.13 10.18
C VAL A 21 -1.20 6.95 9.05
N TYR A 22 -2.30 6.47 8.50
CA TYR A 22 -3.09 7.18 7.50
C TYR A 22 -4.40 7.66 8.15
N ASP A 23 -4.61 8.97 8.17
CA ASP A 23 -5.87 9.62 8.53
C ASP A 23 -6.81 9.57 7.32
N VAL A 24 -7.86 8.76 7.44
CA VAL A 24 -8.82 8.52 6.35
C VAL A 24 -9.61 9.78 6.05
N ASP A 25 -10.04 10.50 7.09
CA ASP A 25 -10.88 11.70 6.96
C ASP A 25 -10.05 12.90 6.49
N GLY A 26 -8.84 13.04 7.04
CA GLY A 26 -7.90 14.11 6.68
C GLY A 26 -7.14 13.89 5.38
N ASN A 27 -7.21 12.68 4.79
CA ASN A 27 -6.41 12.26 3.64
C ASN A 27 -4.92 12.64 3.79
N SER A 28 -4.34 12.27 4.92
CA SER A 28 -2.95 12.57 5.26
C SER A 28 -2.28 11.36 5.89
N ALA A 29 -0.95 11.28 5.83
CA ALA A 29 -0.22 10.21 6.46
C ALA A 29 0.96 10.74 7.28
N SER A 30 1.28 10.04 8.36
CA SER A 30 2.41 10.30 9.25
C SER A 30 3.22 9.04 9.47
N PHE A 31 4.52 9.22 9.74
CA PHE A 31 5.42 8.12 10.11
C PHE A 31 5.84 8.24 11.58
N GLY A 32 5.90 7.12 12.27
CA GLY A 32 6.28 7.04 13.68
C GLY A 32 5.18 7.57 14.59
N ALA A 33 5.43 8.71 15.25
CA ALA A 33 4.51 9.30 16.21
C ALA A 33 3.41 10.12 15.51
N ALA A 34 2.15 9.85 15.85
CA ALA A 34 0.98 10.51 15.27
C ALA A 34 -0.21 10.49 16.23
N SER A 35 -1.16 11.40 16.03
CA SER A 35 -2.45 11.43 16.72
C SER A 35 -3.53 11.74 15.69
N VAL A 36 -4.43 10.79 15.46
CA VAL A 36 -5.58 10.91 14.56
C VAL A 36 -6.84 10.72 15.40
N ARG A 37 -7.83 11.62 15.24
CA ARG A 37 -9.09 11.59 16.00
C ARG A 37 -10.20 10.78 15.33
N GLY A 38 -10.16 10.66 14.00
CA GLY A 38 -11.14 9.95 13.19
C GLY A 38 -10.66 8.56 12.78
N ARG A 39 -11.25 8.01 11.71
CA ARG A 39 -10.84 6.69 11.23
C ARG A 39 -9.38 6.72 10.77
N ALA A 40 -8.59 5.78 11.26
CA ALA A 40 -7.19 5.64 10.91
C ALA A 40 -6.85 4.22 10.45
N LEU A 41 -5.96 4.12 9.46
CA LEU A 41 -5.33 2.87 9.04
C LEU A 41 -3.87 2.90 9.48
N VAL A 42 -3.43 1.88 10.20
CA VAL A 42 -2.10 1.84 10.82
C VAL A 42 -1.34 0.62 10.34
N TRP A 43 -0.20 0.83 9.69
CA TRP A 43 0.74 -0.23 9.35
C TRP A 43 1.89 -0.26 10.34
N ARG A 44 2.26 -1.46 10.79
CA ARG A 44 3.37 -1.70 11.70
C ARG A 44 4.31 -2.74 11.09
N LEU A 45 5.61 -2.46 11.11
CA LEU A 45 6.65 -3.43 10.79
C LEU A 45 7.35 -3.87 12.08
N GLU A 46 7.06 -5.10 12.51
CA GLU A 46 7.45 -5.61 13.82
C GLU A 46 7.89 -7.08 13.72
N GLN A 47 8.37 -7.66 14.81
CA GLN A 47 8.79 -9.08 14.82
C GLN A 47 7.61 -10.04 14.84
N GLU A 48 6.55 -9.65 15.53
CA GLU A 48 5.28 -10.38 15.65
C GLU A 48 4.14 -9.37 15.50
N ALA A 49 3.03 -9.78 14.89
CA ALA A 49 1.85 -8.92 14.82
C ALA A 49 1.05 -9.02 16.12
N GLU A 50 0.62 -7.87 16.64
CA GLU A 50 -0.37 -7.81 17.71
C GLU A 50 -1.72 -8.38 17.26
N THR A 51 -2.51 -8.84 18.23
CA THR A 51 -3.89 -9.30 17.99
C THR A 51 -4.75 -8.19 17.40
N GLY A 52 -5.69 -8.54 16.53
CA GLY A 52 -6.60 -7.59 15.90
C GLY A 52 -6.08 -6.97 14.61
N ALA A 53 -4.94 -7.45 14.10
CA ALA A 53 -4.50 -7.11 12.74
C ALA A 53 -5.58 -7.53 11.73
N LYS A 54 -5.97 -6.58 10.89
CA LYS A 54 -6.87 -6.82 9.76
C LYS A 54 -6.22 -7.69 8.71
N LEU A 55 -4.92 -7.48 8.49
CA LEU A 55 -4.06 -8.31 7.67
C LEU A 55 -2.64 -8.25 8.23
N ALA A 56 -1.99 -9.41 8.35
CA ALA A 56 -0.59 -9.51 8.72
C ALA A 56 0.11 -10.44 7.73
N ALA A 57 1.26 -10.00 7.21
CA ALA A 57 2.02 -10.74 6.22
C ALA A 57 3.50 -10.82 6.61
N PRO A 58 4.12 -12.01 6.56
CA PRO A 58 5.56 -12.12 6.74
C PRO A 58 6.28 -11.45 5.56
N VAL A 59 7.34 -10.71 5.90
CA VAL A 59 8.20 -10.05 4.91
C VAL A 59 9.65 -10.48 5.14
N ALA A 60 10.29 -10.88 4.04
CA ALA A 60 11.71 -11.21 4.00
C ALA A 60 12.48 -10.00 3.47
N LEU A 61 13.16 -9.30 4.37
CA LEU A 61 13.96 -8.12 4.04
C LEU A 61 15.43 -8.48 4.18
N ASP A 62 16.21 -8.19 3.15
CA ASP A 62 17.66 -8.39 3.16
C ASP A 62 18.31 -7.35 4.10
N ALA A 63 19.05 -7.83 5.10
CA ALA A 63 19.78 -7.00 6.06
C ALA A 63 20.92 -6.20 5.42
N GLY A 64 21.41 -6.60 4.25
CA GLY A 64 22.40 -5.86 3.46
C GLY A 64 21.80 -4.69 2.66
N VAL A 65 20.47 -4.58 2.60
CA VAL A 65 19.75 -3.52 1.88
C VAL A 65 19.28 -2.47 2.88
N ALA A 66 19.51 -1.19 2.57
CA ALA A 66 18.85 -0.10 3.28
C ALA A 66 17.41 0.02 2.77
N TRP A 67 16.43 0.00 3.67
CA TRP A 67 15.01 0.03 3.33
C TRP A 67 14.37 1.37 3.68
N LEU A 68 13.25 1.67 3.03
CA LEU A 68 12.32 2.71 3.44
C LEU A 68 10.90 2.13 3.50
N LEU A 69 10.10 2.72 4.39
CA LEU A 69 8.67 2.55 4.43
C LEU A 69 8.04 3.72 3.66
N ARG A 70 7.33 3.40 2.58
CA ARG A 70 6.56 4.35 1.78
C ARG A 70 5.09 4.22 2.11
N CYS A 71 4.44 5.33 2.41
CA CYS A 71 2.99 5.43 2.37
C CYS A 71 2.57 6.26 1.15
N ASP A 72 1.73 5.69 0.29
CA ASP A 72 1.13 6.39 -0.83
C ASP A 72 -0.34 5.99 -1.02
N ARG A 73 -1.12 6.89 -1.62
CA ARG A 73 -2.48 6.65 -2.08
C ARG A 73 -2.49 6.59 -3.59
N VAL A 74 -3.29 5.69 -4.15
CA VAL A 74 -3.51 5.57 -5.59
C VAL A 74 -4.98 5.74 -5.89
N ASP A 75 -5.27 6.69 -6.76
CA ASP A 75 -6.61 7.04 -7.23
C ASP A 75 -6.80 6.59 -8.68
N PHE A 76 -7.98 6.08 -9.00
CA PHE A 76 -8.40 5.66 -10.33
C PHE A 76 -9.74 6.34 -10.68
N PRO A 77 -9.87 6.91 -11.88
CA PRO A 77 -11.20 7.21 -12.42
C PRO A 77 -11.94 5.91 -12.77
N PRO A 78 -13.25 5.96 -13.08
CA PRO A 78 -14.00 4.79 -13.49
C PRO A 78 -13.38 4.15 -14.75
N GLY A 79 -13.31 2.83 -14.76
CA GLY A 79 -12.67 2.02 -15.81
C GLY A 79 -11.15 2.07 -15.81
N GLY A 80 -10.51 2.68 -14.80
CA GLY A 80 -9.07 2.77 -14.70
C GLY A 80 -8.39 1.39 -14.61
N ILE A 81 -7.28 1.22 -15.33
CA ILE A 81 -6.50 -0.03 -15.33
C ILE A 81 -5.05 0.27 -14.93
N ALA A 82 -4.52 -0.46 -13.95
CA ALA A 82 -3.08 -0.55 -13.75
C ALA A 82 -2.58 -1.82 -14.43
N TYR A 83 -2.07 -1.68 -15.66
CA TYR A 83 -1.56 -2.79 -16.49
C TYR A 83 -0.50 -3.63 -15.79
N ARG A 84 -0.27 -4.84 -16.30
CA ARG A 84 0.49 -5.87 -15.60
C ARG A 84 1.90 -5.39 -15.23
N HIS A 85 2.19 -5.37 -13.94
CA HIS A 85 3.42 -4.78 -13.41
C HIS A 85 3.92 -5.47 -12.14
N THR A 86 5.16 -5.19 -11.77
CA THR A 86 5.77 -5.60 -10.51
C THR A 86 6.18 -4.39 -9.67
N HIS A 87 6.48 -4.65 -8.40
CA HIS A 87 6.99 -3.67 -7.44
C HIS A 87 8.37 -4.06 -6.90
N PRO A 88 9.19 -3.08 -6.47
CA PRO A 88 10.54 -3.34 -5.96
C PRO A 88 10.56 -3.92 -4.53
N GLY A 89 9.41 -4.09 -3.90
CA GLY A 89 9.32 -4.68 -2.57
C GLY A 89 7.86 -4.90 -2.13
N PRO A 90 7.68 -5.61 -1.00
CA PRO A 90 6.37 -6.04 -0.52
C PRO A 90 5.57 -4.89 0.07
N GLY A 91 4.26 -5.09 0.23
CA GLY A 91 3.45 -4.18 1.02
C GLY A 91 1.99 -4.59 1.16
N ILE A 92 1.28 -3.90 2.05
CA ILE A 92 -0.16 -4.06 2.25
C ILE A 92 -0.90 -2.86 1.69
N ARG A 93 -1.99 -3.13 0.97
CA ARG A 93 -2.94 -2.15 0.43
C ARG A 93 -4.24 -2.25 1.20
N CYS A 94 -4.99 -1.15 1.28
CA CYS A 94 -6.34 -1.11 1.83
C CYS A 94 -7.20 -0.20 0.95
N LEU A 95 -8.32 -0.71 0.45
CA LEU A 95 -9.24 0.07 -0.35
C LEU A 95 -9.92 1.13 0.54
N LEU A 96 -10.09 2.35 0.04
CA LEU A 96 -10.77 3.43 0.75
C LEU A 96 -12.24 3.53 0.31
N TYR A 97 -12.48 3.49 -1.00
CA TYR A 97 -13.80 3.54 -1.62
C TYR A 97 -13.74 2.97 -3.05
N GLY A 98 -14.91 2.77 -3.65
CA GLY A 98 -15.08 2.12 -4.95
C GLY A 98 -14.89 0.60 -4.86
N SER A 99 -14.49 -0.01 -5.97
CA SER A 99 -14.07 -1.41 -6.04
C SER A 99 -12.80 -1.56 -6.88
N VAL A 100 -12.03 -2.62 -6.61
CA VAL A 100 -10.89 -2.99 -7.45
C VAL A 100 -10.81 -4.51 -7.59
N ARG A 101 -10.65 -5.00 -8.81
CA ARG A 101 -10.32 -6.40 -9.09
C ARG A 101 -8.82 -6.53 -9.31
N ILE A 102 -8.19 -7.41 -8.54
CA ILE A 102 -6.76 -7.70 -8.59
C ILE A 102 -6.55 -9.10 -9.17
N GLU A 103 -5.72 -9.18 -10.20
CA GLU A 103 -5.23 -10.43 -10.78
C GLU A 103 -3.74 -10.60 -10.48
N SER A 104 -3.37 -11.71 -9.84
CA SER A 104 -1.99 -12.03 -9.45
C SER A 104 -1.84 -13.53 -9.22
N GLY A 105 -0.72 -14.14 -9.62
CA GLY A 105 -0.45 -15.56 -9.36
C GLY A 105 -1.50 -16.54 -9.91
N GLY A 106 -2.26 -16.16 -10.93
CA GLY A 106 -3.36 -16.95 -11.49
C GLY A 106 -4.68 -16.87 -10.71
N GLU A 107 -4.73 -16.09 -9.62
CA GLU A 107 -5.96 -15.77 -8.90
C GLU A 107 -6.51 -14.41 -9.34
N SER A 108 -7.83 -14.27 -9.22
CA SER A 108 -8.55 -13.00 -9.41
C SER A 108 -9.46 -12.76 -8.22
N ARG A 109 -9.31 -11.61 -7.55
CA ARG A 109 -10.11 -11.25 -6.38
C ARG A 109 -10.62 -9.82 -6.51
N GLU A 110 -11.89 -9.62 -6.16
CA GLU A 110 -12.48 -8.30 -6.04
C GLU A 110 -12.36 -7.83 -4.59
N HIS A 111 -12.01 -6.56 -4.41
CA HIS A 111 -11.90 -5.89 -3.12
C HIS A 111 -12.93 -4.77 -3.02
N ARG A 112 -13.56 -4.68 -1.85
CA ARG A 112 -14.55 -3.67 -1.47
C ARG A 112 -13.96 -2.66 -0.48
N PRO A 113 -14.65 -1.54 -0.18
CA PRO A 113 -14.12 -0.52 0.71
C PRO A 113 -13.68 -1.09 2.06
N PHE A 114 -12.49 -0.66 2.49
CA PHE A 114 -11.78 -1.15 3.66
C PHE A 114 -11.47 -2.64 3.63
N GLU A 115 -11.37 -3.28 2.46
CA GLU A 115 -10.72 -4.59 2.36
C GLU A 115 -9.23 -4.41 2.05
N ALA A 116 -8.42 -5.29 2.64
CA ALA A 116 -6.98 -5.23 2.53
C ALA A 116 -6.42 -6.43 1.76
N TRP A 117 -5.31 -6.21 1.07
CA TRP A 117 -4.57 -7.28 0.40
C TRP A 117 -3.06 -7.04 0.46
N PHE A 118 -2.31 -8.13 0.33
CA PHE A 118 -0.86 -8.12 0.33
C PHE A 118 -0.34 -8.40 -1.08
N GLU A 119 0.72 -7.68 -1.47
CA GLU A 119 1.50 -7.98 -2.66
C GLU A 119 2.96 -8.16 -2.25
N SER A 120 3.58 -9.25 -2.70
CA SER A 120 4.96 -9.60 -2.35
C SER A 120 6.01 -8.70 -3.01
N GLY A 121 5.65 -8.07 -4.12
CA GLY A 121 6.49 -7.19 -4.92
C GLY A 121 6.91 -7.80 -6.26
N PRO A 122 7.70 -8.89 -6.25
CA PRO A 122 8.15 -9.55 -7.48
C PRO A 122 7.04 -10.24 -8.29
N GLU A 123 5.96 -10.70 -7.64
CA GLU A 123 4.82 -11.32 -8.32
C GLU A 123 4.06 -10.27 -9.15
N PRO A 124 3.86 -10.48 -10.47
CA PRO A 124 3.12 -9.54 -11.30
C PRO A 124 1.66 -9.38 -10.90
N VAL A 125 1.21 -8.13 -10.86
CA VAL A 125 -0.17 -7.75 -10.56
C VAL A 125 -0.80 -6.96 -11.72
N LEU A 126 -2.09 -7.18 -11.96
CA LEU A 126 -2.94 -6.39 -12.84
C LEU A 126 -4.18 -5.95 -12.05
N ALA A 127 -4.50 -4.66 -12.09
CA ALA A 127 -5.63 -4.10 -11.36
C ALA A 127 -6.64 -3.43 -12.29
N PHE A 128 -7.92 -3.71 -12.06
CA PHE A 128 -9.05 -3.07 -12.72
C PHE A 128 -9.87 -2.33 -11.66
N ALA A 129 -9.97 -1.01 -11.77
CA ALA A 129 -10.88 -0.21 -10.95
C ALA A 129 -12.33 -0.43 -11.40
N SER A 130 -13.28 0.03 -10.56
CA SER A 130 -14.71 0.02 -10.87
C SER A 130 -14.99 0.70 -12.21
N GLU A 131 -15.94 0.19 -12.99
CA GLU A 131 -16.37 0.82 -14.25
C GLU A 131 -17.27 2.05 -14.03
N ASP A 132 -17.90 2.16 -12.85
CA ASP A 132 -18.99 3.09 -12.59
C ASP A 132 -18.67 4.19 -11.57
N GLU A 133 -17.62 4.05 -10.79
CA GLU A 133 -17.25 4.99 -9.72
C GLU A 133 -15.73 5.17 -9.58
N ASP A 134 -15.31 6.29 -8.99
CA ASP A 134 -13.91 6.49 -8.63
C ASP A 134 -13.49 5.43 -7.61
N THR A 135 -12.25 4.94 -7.74
CA THR A 135 -11.67 3.99 -6.80
C THR A 135 -10.40 4.57 -6.21
N ALA A 136 -10.19 4.41 -4.90
CA ALA A 136 -8.91 4.72 -4.29
C ALA A 136 -8.52 3.68 -3.26
N PHE A 137 -7.22 3.38 -3.20
CA PHE A 137 -6.62 2.65 -2.09
C PHE A 137 -5.42 3.40 -1.54
N VAL A 138 -5.13 3.16 -0.27
CA VAL A 138 -3.87 3.54 0.36
C VAL A 138 -3.02 2.30 0.55
N ARG A 139 -1.70 2.46 0.50
CA ARG A 139 -0.79 1.35 0.72
C ARG A 139 0.45 1.77 1.47
N VAL A 140 1.02 0.79 2.14
CA VAL A 140 2.35 0.87 2.72
C VAL A 140 3.22 -0.20 2.09
N MET A 141 4.37 0.24 1.56
CA MET A 141 5.36 -0.62 0.94
C MET A 141 6.72 -0.51 1.62
N LEU A 142 7.42 -1.62 1.67
CA LEU A 142 8.82 -1.70 2.10
C LEU A 142 9.65 -1.77 0.82
N VAL A 143 10.38 -0.72 0.49
CA VAL A 143 11.16 -0.67 -0.75
C VAL A 143 12.62 -0.34 -0.47
N PRO A 144 13.56 -0.79 -1.33
CA PRO A 144 14.96 -0.41 -1.18
C PRO A 144 15.09 1.12 -1.24
N ARG A 145 15.98 1.68 -0.42
CA ARG A 145 16.13 3.13 -0.23
C ARG A 145 16.45 3.88 -1.53
N GLU A 146 17.08 3.20 -2.49
CA GLU A 146 17.32 3.75 -3.83
C GLU A 146 16.05 4.10 -4.61
N TRP A 147 14.86 3.65 -4.18
CA TRP A 147 13.56 3.98 -4.77
C TRP A 147 12.91 5.24 -4.19
N LYS A 148 13.56 5.94 -3.26
CA LYS A 148 13.07 7.20 -2.70
C LYS A 148 12.73 8.20 -3.81
N GLY A 149 11.51 8.72 -3.81
CA GLY A 149 10.96 9.64 -4.81
C GLY A 149 10.71 9.05 -6.20
N LYS A 150 11.02 7.77 -6.44
CA LYS A 150 10.83 7.10 -7.75
C LYS A 150 9.49 6.39 -7.81
N ARG A 151 8.95 6.21 -9.02
CA ARG A 151 7.78 5.33 -9.24
C ARG A 151 8.16 3.89 -8.89
N THR A 152 7.27 3.16 -8.22
CA THR A 152 7.49 1.77 -7.79
C THR A 152 6.85 0.75 -8.72
N ILE A 153 6.51 1.14 -9.95
CA ILE A 153 5.88 0.27 -10.95
C ILE A 153 6.90 -0.04 -12.04
N ARG A 154 7.06 -1.32 -12.37
CA ARG A 154 7.75 -1.79 -13.58
C ARG A 154 6.82 -2.68 -14.38
N TYR A 155 6.50 -2.30 -15.61
CA TYR A 155 5.62 -3.10 -16.46
C TYR A 155 6.31 -4.38 -16.93
N VAL A 156 5.53 -5.45 -17.06
CA VAL A 156 6.02 -6.74 -17.54
C VAL A 156 6.13 -6.73 -19.07
N ASP A 157 5.10 -6.23 -19.75
CA ASP A 157 5.14 -5.97 -21.18
C ASP A 157 5.60 -4.52 -21.41
N PRO A 158 6.73 -4.28 -22.09
CA PRO A 158 7.17 -2.93 -22.43
C PRO A 158 6.13 -2.12 -23.22
N ALA A 159 5.26 -2.78 -24.00
CA ALA A 159 4.20 -2.10 -24.74
C ALA A 159 3.13 -1.46 -23.84
N ASP A 160 3.04 -1.87 -22.57
CA ASP A 160 2.15 -1.24 -21.59
C ASP A 160 2.66 0.15 -21.15
N GLU A 161 3.92 0.50 -21.43
CA GLU A 161 4.45 1.83 -21.11
C GLU A 161 3.75 2.96 -21.88
N ASP A 162 3.34 2.68 -23.12
CA ASP A 162 2.70 3.64 -24.03
C ASP A 162 1.19 3.77 -23.80
N LYS A 163 0.60 2.90 -22.98
CA LYS A 163 -0.84 2.92 -22.70
C LYS A 163 -1.22 4.08 -21.76
N PRO A 164 -2.45 4.61 -21.87
CA PRO A 164 -2.93 5.66 -20.97
C PRO A 164 -2.81 5.23 -19.50
N ARG A 165 -2.16 6.07 -18.70
CA ARG A 165 -2.00 5.87 -17.25
C ARG A 165 -3.02 6.74 -16.54
N LEU A 166 -4.18 6.15 -16.27
CA LEU A 166 -5.28 6.85 -15.62
C LEU A 166 -5.14 6.90 -14.11
N GLN A 167 -4.34 5.99 -13.53
CA GLN A 167 -4.08 5.97 -12.10
C GLN A 167 -3.14 7.11 -11.69
N ARG A 168 -3.46 7.76 -10.57
CA ARG A 168 -2.66 8.82 -9.98
C ARG A 168 -2.16 8.41 -8.61
N ALA A 169 -0.84 8.42 -8.42
CA ALA A 169 -0.23 8.16 -7.12
C ALA A 169 0.09 9.47 -6.40
N THR A 170 -0.28 9.54 -5.12
CA THR A 170 0.10 10.60 -4.18
C THR A 170 0.96 9.98 -3.10
N VAL A 171 2.27 10.25 -3.14
CA VAL A 171 3.21 9.80 -2.09
C VAL A 171 3.13 10.76 -0.92
N PHE A 172 2.82 10.25 0.28
CA PHE A 172 2.81 11.06 1.49
C PHE A 172 4.20 11.16 2.11
N PHE A 173 4.91 10.03 2.20
CA PHE A 173 6.29 10.03 2.70
C PHE A 173 7.10 8.82 2.21
N ASP A 174 8.42 8.99 2.35
CA ASP A 174 9.46 7.98 2.14
C ASP A 174 10.42 8.02 3.32
N GLU A 175 10.14 7.22 4.35
CA GLU A 175 10.92 7.24 5.59
C GLU A 175 11.86 6.05 5.69
N PRO A 176 13.18 6.28 5.87
CA PRO A 176 14.11 5.20 6.15
C PRO A 176 13.67 4.42 7.40
N ILE A 177 13.89 3.12 7.37
CA ILE A 177 13.60 2.23 8.50
C ILE A 177 14.85 1.46 8.90
N GLU A 178 14.92 1.10 10.18
CA GLU A 178 15.91 0.19 10.75
C GLU A 178 15.22 -1.15 11.03
N LEU A 179 15.91 -2.27 10.74
CA LEU A 179 15.36 -3.63 10.86
C LEU A 179 15.81 -4.32 12.15
#